data_AF-A0A934FS24-F1
#
_entry.id   AF-A0A934FS24-F1
#
_cell.length_a   1.000
_cell.length_b   1.000
_cell.length_c   1.000
_cell.angle_alpha   90.00
_cell.angle_beta   90.00
_cell.angle_gamma   90.00
#
_symmetry.space_group_name_H-M   'P 1'
#
loop_
_entity.id
_entity.type
_entity.pdbx_description
1 polymer ?
#
loop_
_entity_poly.entity_id
_entity_poly.type
_entity_poly.pdbx_seq_one_letter_code
_entity_poly.pdbx_strand_id
1 'polypeptide(L)'
;MRITAALVAVLFATPPTLDAQAIIAQSSGLPNPQHVIDFGANLYANFTPITTQFTGITVTHSRYFTTGVVNNMVGGFLTNDFSGAPDTLTIRFASPLTDLSFAYHQIGTSRPSNFRAMFGTTVVDSFSHLGNQSSPNNYYGFTNIFFDELQIDFVADFNVDTLAFNGLGATCTFRNGSGINPPDFRCVTLPVLGTNWLSTIATNPNTLVAYVAVGLAGPHPGLPLLGYELLLDPTVAPVLIPTGGTLSLAIPSGSSWRGLAIPTQGIRVDSVGPTVRVVLLNALDLVLGG
;
A
#
# COMPACT_ATOMS: atom_id res chain seq x y z
N MET A 1 -41.09 0.62 -35.35
CA MET A 1 -39.80 1.34 -35.42
C MET A 1 -38.84 0.61 -34.49
N ARG A 2 -37.90 -0.18 -35.03
CA ARG A 2 -36.96 -1.01 -34.26
C ARG A 2 -35.71 -0.17 -33.98
N ILE A 3 -35.42 0.09 -32.71
CA ILE A 3 -34.16 0.73 -32.28
C ILE A 3 -33.15 -0.40 -32.06
N THR A 4 -32.20 -0.51 -32.97
CA THR A 4 -31.05 -1.41 -32.87
C THR A 4 -30.12 -0.86 -31.79
N ALA A 5 -30.01 -1.56 -30.66
CA ALA A 5 -29.04 -1.22 -29.62
C ALA A 5 -27.64 -1.59 -30.12
N ALA A 6 -26.86 -0.58 -30.51
CA ALA A 6 -25.44 -0.73 -30.76
C ALA A 6 -24.74 -0.95 -29.42
N LEU A 7 -24.23 -2.16 -29.22
CA LEU A 7 -23.41 -2.57 -28.09
C LEU A 7 -22.10 -1.76 -28.13
N VAL A 8 -22.00 -0.72 -27.31
CA VAL A 8 -20.73 -0.03 -27.04
C VAL A 8 -19.93 -0.93 -26.11
N ALA A 9 -19.12 -1.81 -26.69
CA ALA A 9 -18.03 -2.47 -26.00
C ALA A 9 -16.93 -1.42 -25.74
N VAL A 10 -17.11 -0.60 -24.71
CA VAL A 10 -15.98 0.18 -24.17
C VAL A 10 -15.02 -0.84 -23.59
N LEU A 11 -13.81 -0.85 -24.15
CA LEU A 11 -12.68 -1.60 -23.65
C LEU A 11 -12.55 -1.38 -22.14
N PHE A 12 -12.88 -2.40 -21.35
CA PHE A 12 -12.21 -2.62 -20.08
C PHE A 12 -10.79 -3.06 -20.42
N ALA A 13 -9.94 -2.10 -20.81
CA ALA A 13 -8.51 -2.32 -20.72
C ALA A 13 -8.25 -2.51 -19.23
N THR A 14 -8.13 -3.77 -18.81
CA THR A 14 -7.54 -4.08 -17.51
C THR A 14 -6.25 -3.29 -17.44
N PRO A 15 -6.04 -2.45 -16.40
CA PRO A 15 -4.77 -1.76 -16.27
C PRO A 15 -3.66 -2.80 -16.39
N PRO A 16 -2.57 -2.50 -17.11
CA PRO A 16 -1.48 -3.46 -17.25
C PRO A 16 -1.08 -3.90 -15.85
N THR A 17 -1.20 -5.20 -15.59
CA THR A 17 -0.61 -5.80 -14.41
C THR A 17 0.88 -5.54 -14.53
N LEU A 18 1.42 -4.69 -13.65
CA LEU A 18 2.86 -4.52 -13.59
C LEU A 18 3.45 -5.87 -13.21
N ASP A 19 4.34 -6.39 -14.06
CA ASP A 19 4.99 -7.66 -13.79
C ASP A 19 5.86 -7.55 -12.54
N ALA A 20 5.90 -8.64 -11.78
CA ALA A 20 6.85 -8.82 -10.70
C ALA A 20 8.28 -8.57 -11.21
N GLN A 21 9.02 -7.72 -10.52
CA GLN A 21 10.40 -7.40 -10.91
C GLN A 21 11.31 -7.41 -9.70
N ALA A 22 12.43 -8.12 -9.80
CA ALA A 22 13.50 -8.08 -8.82
C ALA A 22 14.38 -6.83 -9.01
N ILE A 23 14.77 -6.20 -7.91
CA ILE A 23 15.85 -5.23 -7.86
C ILE A 23 17.11 -6.03 -7.57
N ILE A 24 18.08 -6.02 -8.49
CA ILE A 24 19.32 -6.79 -8.33
C ILE A 24 20.50 -5.88 -8.64
N ALA A 25 21.39 -5.71 -7.66
CA ALA A 25 22.64 -4.97 -7.78
C ALA A 25 22.46 -3.62 -8.48
N GLN A 26 21.51 -2.82 -7.99
CA GLN A 26 21.29 -1.46 -8.47
C GLN A 26 22.10 -0.45 -7.65
N SER A 27 22.37 0.72 -8.23
CA SER A 27 23.02 1.83 -7.52
C SER A 27 22.08 2.57 -6.57
N SER A 28 20.78 2.31 -6.64
CA SER A 28 19.73 2.89 -5.81
C SER A 28 18.59 1.91 -5.58
N GLY A 29 17.86 2.08 -4.47
CA GLY A 29 16.65 1.32 -4.15
C GLY A 29 15.40 1.88 -4.83
N LEU A 30 14.25 1.75 -4.16
CA LEU A 30 12.97 2.28 -4.62
C LEU A 30 13.06 3.80 -4.82
N PRO A 31 12.52 4.36 -5.92
CA PRO A 31 12.58 5.80 -6.19
C PRO A 31 11.66 6.62 -5.29
N ASN A 32 10.54 6.05 -4.82
CA ASN A 32 9.54 6.74 -4.00
C ASN A 32 9.00 5.80 -2.89
N PRO A 33 9.82 5.45 -1.89
CA PRO A 33 9.36 4.56 -0.82
C PRO A 33 8.37 5.27 0.11
N GLN A 34 7.32 4.56 0.52
CA GLN A 34 6.36 5.03 1.54
C GLN A 34 6.98 5.01 2.95
N HIS A 35 7.83 4.02 3.20
CA HIS A 35 8.50 3.83 4.48
C HIS A 35 9.99 3.57 4.27
N VAL A 36 10.80 4.10 5.19
CA VAL A 36 12.24 3.84 5.26
C VAL A 36 12.60 3.53 6.70
N ILE A 37 13.25 2.40 6.92
CA ILE A 37 13.92 2.05 8.18
C ILE A 37 15.41 2.17 7.94
N ASP A 38 16.00 3.20 8.54
CA ASP A 38 17.43 3.38 8.70
C ASP A 38 17.82 2.81 10.07
N PHE A 39 18.80 1.92 10.11
CA PHE A 39 19.25 1.34 11.37
C PHE A 39 20.13 2.31 12.18
N GLY A 40 20.58 3.42 11.59
CA GLY A 40 21.18 4.58 12.24
C GLY A 40 22.51 4.31 12.95
N ALA A 41 23.40 5.30 13.02
CA ALA A 41 24.66 5.13 13.77
C ALA A 41 24.44 5.17 15.29
N ASN A 42 25.15 4.29 16.02
CA ASN A 42 25.20 4.24 17.50
C ASN A 42 23.84 4.15 18.23
N LEU A 43 22.79 3.59 17.61
CA LEU A 43 21.50 3.39 18.28
C LEU A 43 21.58 2.34 19.40
N TYR A 44 22.41 1.31 19.18
CA TYR A 44 22.64 0.23 20.14
C TYR A 44 24.13 -0.07 20.26
N ALA A 45 24.53 -0.82 21.30
CA ALA A 45 25.89 -1.34 21.37
C ALA A 45 26.13 -2.36 20.23
N ASN A 46 27.36 -2.43 19.72
CA ASN A 46 27.72 -3.42 18.70
C ASN A 46 27.39 -4.84 19.18
N PHE A 47 26.83 -5.62 18.27
CA PHE A 47 26.35 -6.98 18.45
C PHE A 47 25.14 -7.14 19.37
N THR A 48 24.38 -6.06 19.61
CA THR A 48 23.07 -6.15 20.27
C THR A 48 22.12 -6.96 19.39
N PRO A 49 21.49 -8.05 19.89
CA PRO A 49 20.48 -8.79 19.13
C PRO A 49 19.30 -7.90 18.76
N ILE A 50 18.91 -7.91 17.49
CA ILE A 50 17.75 -7.15 16.99
C ILE A 50 16.62 -8.13 16.68
N THR A 51 15.47 -7.84 17.29
CA THR A 51 14.21 -8.56 17.15
C THR A 51 13.07 -7.59 16.84
N THR A 52 12.61 -6.81 17.82
CA THR A 52 11.45 -5.90 17.68
C THR A 52 11.79 -4.43 17.94
N GLN A 53 13.07 -4.07 17.89
CA GLN A 53 13.57 -2.72 18.19
C GLN A 53 13.14 -1.67 17.16
N PHE A 54 12.84 -2.08 15.92
CA PHE A 54 12.43 -1.21 14.83
C PHE A 54 10.94 -1.39 14.55
N THR A 55 10.17 -0.30 14.67
CA THR A 55 8.72 -0.31 14.45
C THR A 55 8.37 -0.84 13.06
N GLY A 56 7.37 -1.72 12.99
CA GLY A 56 6.86 -2.25 11.72
C GLY A 56 7.59 -3.48 11.20
N ILE A 57 8.66 -3.93 11.86
CA ILE A 57 9.34 -5.19 11.53
C ILE A 57 9.63 -6.05 12.76
N THR A 58 9.72 -7.36 12.53
CA THR A 58 10.32 -8.33 13.45
C THR A 58 11.47 -9.01 12.72
N VAL A 59 12.65 -9.00 13.33
CA VAL A 59 13.86 -9.57 12.75
C VAL A 59 14.25 -10.82 13.53
N THR A 60 14.74 -11.84 12.85
CA THR A 60 15.39 -12.99 13.50
C THR A 60 16.74 -13.25 12.86
N HIS A 61 17.66 -13.77 13.67
CA HIS A 61 19.00 -14.14 13.24
C HIS A 61 19.80 -12.94 12.70
N SER A 62 19.78 -11.85 13.46
CA SER A 62 20.57 -10.66 13.19
C SER A 62 21.05 -9.98 14.46
N ARG A 63 22.12 -9.21 14.33
CA ARG A 63 22.61 -8.29 15.35
C ARG A 63 22.81 -6.91 14.76
N TYR A 64 22.68 -5.90 15.60
CA TYR A 64 23.06 -4.55 15.25
C TYR A 64 24.58 -4.40 15.24
N PHE A 65 25.11 -3.69 14.27
CA PHE A 65 26.50 -3.27 14.24
C PHE A 65 26.59 -1.87 13.66
N THR A 66 27.56 -1.09 14.12
CA THR A 66 27.81 0.24 13.58
C THR A 66 29.29 0.43 13.28
N THR A 67 29.56 1.07 12.14
CA THR A 67 30.90 1.43 11.67
C THR A 67 30.90 2.85 11.11
N GLY A 68 31.99 3.22 10.43
CA GLY A 68 31.97 4.35 9.49
C GLY A 68 31.10 4.08 8.26
N VAL A 69 31.40 4.78 7.17
CA VAL A 69 30.66 4.66 5.91
C VAL A 69 31.35 3.65 4.99
N VAL A 70 30.59 2.68 4.48
CA VAL A 70 31.05 1.74 3.45
C VAL A 70 29.99 1.66 2.34
N ASN A 71 30.30 2.23 1.18
CA ASN A 71 29.36 2.41 0.06
C ASN A 71 28.05 3.07 0.53
N ASN A 72 26.91 2.42 0.23
CA ASN A 72 25.57 2.89 0.60
C ASN A 72 25.13 2.45 2.01
N MET A 73 26.04 1.90 2.83
CA MET A 73 25.75 1.62 4.25
C MET A 73 26.34 2.73 5.10
N VAL A 74 25.47 3.44 5.82
CA VAL A 74 25.81 4.67 6.53
C VAL A 74 25.45 4.52 8.00
N GLY A 75 26.46 4.29 8.84
CA GLY A 75 26.28 4.23 10.28
C GLY A 75 26.01 2.83 10.80
N GLY A 76 24.77 2.53 11.16
CA GLY A 76 24.38 1.24 11.73
C GLY A 76 23.67 0.36 10.72
N PHE A 77 23.82 -0.95 10.86
CA PHE A 77 23.22 -1.95 9.98
C PHE A 77 23.01 -3.27 10.73
N LEU A 78 22.25 -4.17 10.13
CA LEU A 78 22.10 -5.54 10.61
C LEU A 78 23.26 -6.40 10.09
N THR A 79 23.79 -7.27 10.93
CA THR A 79 24.86 -8.23 10.61
C THR A 79 24.55 -9.60 11.21
N ASN A 80 25.44 -10.57 10.98
CA ASN A 80 25.32 -11.95 11.44
C ASN A 80 25.04 -12.06 12.94
N ASP A 81 24.19 -13.02 13.27
CA ASP A 81 24.17 -13.59 14.60
C ASP A 81 25.14 -14.78 14.65
N PHE A 82 26.27 -14.61 15.32
CA PHE A 82 27.31 -15.65 15.45
C PHE A 82 26.93 -16.82 16.39
N SER A 83 25.64 -17.02 16.66
CA SER A 83 25.12 -18.07 17.53
C SER A 83 25.10 -19.46 16.88
N GLY A 84 25.45 -19.57 15.58
CA GLY A 84 25.43 -20.78 14.77
C GLY A 84 24.28 -20.79 13.77
N ALA A 85 24.06 -21.88 13.03
CA ALA A 85 22.93 -22.02 12.12
C ALA A 85 21.58 -21.70 12.81
N PRO A 86 20.54 -21.22 12.08
CA PRO A 86 20.42 -21.19 10.62
C PRO A 86 21.05 -19.95 9.97
N ASP A 87 21.69 -20.12 8.81
CA ASP A 87 22.25 -19.01 8.01
C ASP A 87 21.16 -18.23 7.23
N THR A 88 20.04 -17.92 7.89
CA THR A 88 18.89 -17.24 7.28
C THR A 88 18.47 -16.04 8.12
N LEU A 89 18.71 -14.84 7.59
CA LEU A 89 18.09 -13.62 8.10
C LEU A 89 16.61 -13.62 7.72
N THR A 90 15.73 -13.38 8.69
CA THR A 90 14.31 -13.16 8.42
C THR A 90 13.89 -11.78 8.89
N ILE A 91 13.23 -11.02 8.03
CA ILE A 91 12.60 -9.74 8.35
C ILE A 91 11.12 -9.86 7.99
N ARG A 92 10.29 -9.99 9.02
CA ARG A 92 8.83 -10.04 8.89
C ARG A 92 8.26 -8.65 9.08
N PHE A 93 7.45 -8.20 8.14
CA PHE A 93 6.79 -6.90 8.20
C PHE A 93 5.48 -7.01 8.98
N ALA A 94 5.10 -5.95 9.70
CA ALA A 94 3.84 -5.87 10.43
C ALA A 94 2.62 -5.91 9.50
N SER A 95 2.84 -5.66 8.20
CA SER A 95 1.85 -5.71 7.14
C SER A 95 2.47 -6.20 5.83
N PRO A 96 1.67 -6.88 4.98
CA PRO A 96 2.09 -7.20 3.63
C PRO A 96 2.48 -5.96 2.81
N LEU A 97 3.47 -6.15 1.96
CA LEU A 97 4.12 -5.18 1.09
C LEU A 97 3.82 -5.47 -0.38
N THR A 98 3.99 -4.45 -1.22
CA THR A 98 4.06 -4.59 -2.68
C THR A 98 5.47 -4.44 -3.22
N ASP A 99 6.29 -3.64 -2.53
CA ASP A 99 7.64 -3.32 -2.93
C ASP A 99 8.56 -3.26 -1.71
N LEU A 100 9.80 -3.70 -1.89
CA LEU A 100 10.88 -3.59 -0.93
C LEU A 100 12.19 -3.38 -1.69
N SER A 101 13.03 -2.51 -1.17
CA SER A 101 14.44 -2.44 -1.49
C SER A 101 15.26 -2.33 -0.21
N PHE A 102 16.48 -2.83 -0.25
CA PHE A 102 17.43 -2.75 0.85
C PHE A 102 18.85 -2.74 0.32
N ALA A 103 19.76 -2.11 1.08
CA ALA A 103 21.17 -2.22 0.83
C ALA A 103 21.70 -3.53 1.44
N TYR A 104 22.46 -4.30 0.69
CA TYR A 104 23.03 -5.56 1.15
C TYR A 104 24.48 -5.74 0.71
N HIS A 105 25.31 -6.17 1.65
CA HIS A 105 26.69 -6.58 1.40
C HIS A 105 26.89 -8.02 1.85
N GLN A 106 27.69 -8.74 1.07
CA GLN A 106 28.25 -10.01 1.45
C GLN A 106 29.78 -9.86 1.57
N ILE A 107 30.34 -10.35 2.66
CA ILE A 107 31.77 -10.23 3.00
C ILE A 107 32.47 -11.53 2.60
N GLY A 108 33.38 -11.46 1.61
CA GLY A 108 34.46 -12.43 1.43
C GLY A 108 34.11 -13.84 0.90
N THR A 109 33.22 -13.99 -0.10
CA THR A 109 32.85 -15.35 -0.58
C THR A 109 32.72 -15.47 -2.10
N SER A 110 32.79 -16.73 -2.59
CA SER A 110 32.57 -17.13 -3.99
C SER A 110 31.18 -17.73 -4.26
N ARG A 111 30.27 -17.73 -3.27
CA ARG A 111 28.92 -18.32 -3.38
C ARG A 111 27.84 -17.24 -3.28
N PRO A 112 26.73 -17.37 -4.04
CA PRO A 112 25.65 -16.39 -3.96
C PRO A 112 24.79 -16.58 -2.71
N SER A 113 24.21 -15.49 -2.22
CA SER A 113 23.11 -15.53 -1.27
C SER A 113 21.77 -15.66 -2.01
N ASN A 114 20.77 -16.27 -1.36
CA ASN A 114 19.42 -16.39 -1.92
C ASN A 114 18.47 -15.44 -1.19
N PHE A 115 17.70 -14.69 -1.95
CA PHE A 115 16.73 -13.71 -1.47
C PHE A 115 15.35 -14.22 -1.81
N ARG A 116 14.45 -14.26 -0.83
CA ARG A 116 13.12 -14.82 -0.96
C ARG A 116 12.09 -13.86 -0.39
N ALA A 117 11.10 -13.52 -1.20
CA ALA A 117 9.88 -12.86 -0.75
C ALA A 117 8.88 -13.93 -0.35
N MET A 118 8.40 -13.87 0.88
CA MET A 118 7.51 -14.86 1.48
C MET A 118 6.15 -14.23 1.75
N PHE A 119 5.07 -14.95 1.45
CA PHE A 119 3.73 -14.66 1.96
C PHE A 119 3.28 -15.81 2.86
N GLY A 120 3.29 -15.58 4.17
CA GLY A 120 3.10 -16.64 5.15
C GLY A 120 4.21 -17.69 5.08
N THR A 121 3.94 -18.86 4.51
CA THR A 121 4.92 -19.96 4.34
C THR A 121 5.33 -20.19 2.88
N THR A 122 4.76 -19.43 1.94
CA THR A 122 4.94 -19.64 0.51
C THR A 122 5.95 -18.63 -0.03
N VAL A 123 6.94 -19.11 -0.80
CA VAL A 123 7.82 -18.24 -1.59
C VAL A 123 7.01 -17.69 -2.76
N VAL A 124 6.82 -16.38 -2.83
CA VAL A 124 6.11 -15.73 -3.96
C VAL A 124 7.05 -15.25 -5.04
N ASP A 125 8.30 -14.93 -4.69
CA ASP A 125 9.38 -14.62 -5.62
C ASP A 125 10.74 -14.89 -4.98
N SER A 126 11.75 -15.12 -5.79
CA SER A 126 13.12 -15.31 -5.31
C SER A 126 14.16 -15.06 -6.40
N PHE A 127 15.36 -14.64 -5.96
CA PHE A 127 16.53 -14.59 -6.82
C PHE A 127 17.79 -14.94 -6.03
N SER A 128 18.87 -15.22 -6.75
CA SER A 128 20.18 -15.52 -6.19
C SER A 128 21.21 -14.53 -6.74
N HIS A 129 22.09 -14.02 -5.89
CA HIS A 129 23.11 -13.07 -6.33
C HIS A 129 24.42 -13.23 -5.56
N LEU A 130 25.53 -13.15 -6.30
CA LEU A 130 26.87 -13.11 -5.75
C LEU A 130 27.27 -11.65 -5.49
N GLY A 131 27.04 -11.19 -4.26
CA GLY A 131 27.42 -9.85 -3.82
C GLY A 131 28.88 -9.74 -3.40
N ASN A 132 29.42 -8.52 -3.45
CA ASN A 132 30.73 -8.15 -2.91
C ASN A 132 30.58 -6.84 -2.12
N GLN A 133 31.14 -6.79 -0.91
CA GLN A 133 31.17 -5.61 -0.04
C GLN A 133 31.76 -4.34 -0.69
N SER A 134 32.56 -4.48 -1.74
CA SER A 134 33.16 -3.33 -2.44
C SER A 134 32.34 -2.81 -3.62
N SER A 135 31.21 -3.45 -3.94
CA SER A 135 30.33 -3.01 -5.03
C SER A 135 29.48 -1.81 -4.60
N PRO A 136 29.47 -0.69 -5.35
CA PRO A 136 28.53 0.40 -5.10
C PRO A 136 27.10 0.04 -5.52
N ASN A 137 26.95 -0.99 -6.34
CA ASN A 137 25.68 -1.53 -6.80
C ASN A 137 25.20 -2.60 -5.81
N ASN A 138 24.65 -2.14 -4.69
CA ASN A 138 24.34 -2.99 -3.54
C ASN A 138 22.87 -2.91 -3.10
N TYR A 139 21.99 -2.33 -3.91
CA TYR A 139 20.55 -2.37 -3.66
C TYR A 139 19.90 -3.60 -4.29
N TYR A 140 19.06 -4.25 -3.49
CA TYR A 140 18.33 -5.46 -3.84
C TYR A 140 16.89 -5.37 -3.36
N GLY A 141 16.02 -6.22 -3.87
CA GLY A 141 14.63 -6.25 -3.43
C GLY A 141 13.65 -6.77 -4.47
N PHE A 142 12.39 -6.42 -4.29
CA PHE A 142 11.29 -6.89 -5.11
C PHE A 142 10.28 -5.76 -5.31
N THR A 143 9.66 -5.70 -6.48
CA THR A 143 8.60 -4.75 -6.81
C THR A 143 7.43 -5.43 -7.48
N ASN A 144 6.23 -4.87 -7.29
CA ASN A 144 4.97 -5.38 -7.83
C ASN A 144 4.66 -6.83 -7.40
N ILE A 145 5.04 -7.22 -6.18
CA ILE A 145 4.73 -8.55 -5.62
C ILE A 145 4.11 -8.44 -4.24
N PHE A 146 3.21 -9.35 -3.88
CA PHE A 146 2.54 -9.34 -2.59
C PHE A 146 3.18 -10.32 -1.60
N PHE A 147 3.82 -9.81 -0.54
CA PHE A 147 4.57 -10.63 0.43
C PHE A 147 4.60 -9.93 1.80
N ASP A 148 4.85 -10.65 2.89
CA ASP A 148 4.90 -10.12 4.25
C ASP A 148 6.23 -10.38 4.97
N GLU A 149 7.16 -11.07 4.32
CA GLU A 149 8.45 -11.40 4.90
C GLU A 149 9.57 -11.49 3.84
N LEU A 150 10.74 -10.95 4.18
CA LEU A 150 11.98 -11.15 3.46
C LEU A 150 12.81 -12.22 4.18
N GLN A 151 13.25 -13.24 3.45
CA GLN A 151 14.28 -14.18 3.90
C GLN A 151 15.54 -14.02 3.05
N ILE A 152 16.71 -13.97 3.70
CA ILE A 152 18.02 -13.98 3.05
C ILE A 152 18.80 -15.18 3.58
N ASP A 153 18.99 -16.19 2.73
CA ASP A 153 19.91 -17.29 3.01
C ASP A 153 21.31 -16.84 2.63
N PHE A 154 22.06 -16.38 3.62
CA PHE A 154 23.41 -15.91 3.43
C PHE A 154 24.41 -17.06 3.57
N VAL A 155 25.59 -16.91 2.97
CA VAL A 155 26.63 -17.97 2.94
C VAL A 155 27.88 -17.62 3.74
N ALA A 156 27.97 -16.38 4.25
CA ALA A 156 29.02 -15.90 5.14
C ALA A 156 28.55 -14.62 5.86
N ASP A 157 29.51 -13.80 6.28
CA ASP A 157 29.23 -12.50 6.87
C ASP A 157 28.44 -11.61 5.89
N PHE A 158 27.39 -10.96 6.39
CA PHE A 158 26.50 -10.10 5.63
C PHE A 158 26.25 -8.80 6.38
N ASN A 159 25.88 -7.77 5.64
CA ASN A 159 25.30 -6.55 6.21
C ASN A 159 24.00 -6.21 5.46
N VAL A 160 22.98 -5.77 6.19
CA VAL A 160 21.71 -5.24 5.64
C VAL A 160 21.45 -3.86 6.22
N ASP A 161 21.15 -2.90 5.35
CA ASP A 161 20.85 -1.52 5.72
C ASP A 161 19.69 -0.95 4.89
N THR A 162 19.14 0.18 5.32
CA THR A 162 18.17 1.03 4.60
C THR A 162 17.03 0.21 3.99
N LEU A 163 16.15 -0.35 4.82
CA LEU A 163 14.95 -1.03 4.33
C LEU A 163 13.95 0.04 3.86
N ALA A 164 13.72 0.12 2.56
CA ALA A 164 12.77 1.04 1.95
C ALA A 164 11.64 0.23 1.30
N PHE A 165 10.38 0.45 1.68
CA PHE A 165 9.27 -0.39 1.24
C PHE A 165 7.96 0.37 1.04
N ASN A 166 7.08 -0.24 0.24
CA ASN A 166 5.70 0.19 0.02
C ASN A 166 4.76 -0.90 0.50
N GLY A 167 3.79 -0.52 1.32
CA GLY A 167 2.70 -1.39 1.72
C GLY A 167 1.61 -1.47 0.63
N LEU A 168 0.57 -2.27 0.89
CA LEU A 168 -0.75 -1.96 0.35
C LEU A 168 -1.21 -0.63 0.97
N GLY A 169 -0.80 0.48 0.36
CA GLY A 169 -1.15 1.82 0.81
C GLY A 169 -2.66 2.00 0.79
N ALA A 170 -3.18 2.77 1.76
CA ALA A 170 -4.56 3.20 1.70
C ALA A 170 -4.75 4.12 0.49
N THR A 171 -5.84 3.97 -0.26
CA THR A 171 -6.11 4.82 -1.43
C THR A 171 -7.53 5.37 -1.42
N CYS A 172 -7.71 6.47 -2.14
CA CYS A 172 -8.98 7.11 -2.43
C CYS A 172 -9.02 7.44 -3.92
N THR A 173 -9.58 6.55 -4.74
CA THR A 173 -9.62 6.74 -6.19
C THR A 173 -10.91 7.46 -6.58
N PHE A 174 -10.77 8.62 -7.23
CA PHE A 174 -11.92 9.38 -7.76
C PHE A 174 -12.56 8.66 -8.94
N ARG A 175 -13.90 8.62 -8.98
CA ARG A 175 -14.67 8.06 -10.10
C ARG A 175 -15.91 8.88 -10.38
N ASN A 176 -16.19 9.14 -11.67
CA ASN A 176 -17.31 9.99 -12.06
C ASN A 176 -18.12 9.50 -13.27
N GLY A 177 -18.06 8.20 -13.59
CA GLY A 177 -18.84 7.63 -14.69
C GLY A 177 -18.62 8.38 -16.02
N SER A 178 -19.72 8.87 -16.61
CA SER A 178 -19.68 9.69 -17.84
C SER A 178 -19.27 11.15 -17.63
N GLY A 179 -19.13 11.58 -16.36
CA GLY A 179 -18.80 12.94 -15.97
C GLY A 179 -20.01 13.82 -15.64
N ILE A 180 -21.23 13.28 -15.67
CA ILE A 180 -22.47 14.06 -15.44
C ILE A 180 -22.67 14.47 -13.97
N ASN A 181 -22.13 13.69 -13.01
CA ASN A 181 -22.26 14.03 -11.60
C ASN A 181 -21.29 15.16 -11.22
N PRO A 182 -21.67 16.07 -10.30
CA PRO A 182 -20.76 17.08 -9.78
C PRO A 182 -19.58 16.46 -9.00
N PRO A 183 -18.33 16.92 -9.22
CA PRO A 183 -17.12 16.42 -8.54
C PRO A 183 -16.91 17.04 -7.14
N ASP A 184 -17.95 17.00 -6.32
CA ASP A 184 -18.06 17.69 -5.03
C ASP A 184 -17.79 16.78 -3.81
N PHE A 185 -17.56 15.49 -4.01
CA PHE A 185 -17.22 14.53 -2.95
C PHE A 185 -15.73 14.17 -2.97
N ARG A 186 -15.00 14.45 -1.90
CA ARG A 186 -13.53 14.37 -1.85
C ARG A 186 -13.02 13.64 -0.62
N CYS A 187 -11.90 12.95 -0.81
CA CYS A 187 -11.12 12.36 0.27
C CYS A 187 -10.19 13.42 0.87
N VAL A 188 -10.21 13.60 2.19
CA VAL A 188 -9.34 14.55 2.91
C VAL A 188 -8.14 13.82 3.52
N THR A 189 -8.37 12.66 4.13
CA THR A 189 -7.31 11.75 4.60
C THR A 189 -7.49 10.39 3.96
N LEU A 190 -6.41 9.64 3.78
CA LEU A 190 -6.50 8.26 3.28
C LEU A 190 -7.10 7.34 4.36
N PRO A 191 -7.81 6.27 3.97
CA PRO A 191 -8.47 5.36 4.91
C PRO A 191 -7.48 4.37 5.54
N VAL A 192 -6.60 4.88 6.39
CA VAL A 192 -5.53 4.11 7.05
C VAL A 192 -6.10 3.31 8.22
N LEU A 193 -5.76 2.02 8.33
CA LEU A 193 -6.21 1.13 9.40
C LEU A 193 -5.86 1.71 10.79
N GLY A 194 -6.84 1.71 11.70
CA GLY A 194 -6.69 2.25 13.05
C GLY A 194 -6.73 3.78 13.15
N THR A 195 -6.97 4.49 12.04
CA THR A 195 -7.12 5.95 12.01
C THR A 195 -8.53 6.35 11.61
N ASN A 196 -8.79 7.66 11.49
CA ASN A 196 -10.04 8.17 10.94
C ASN A 196 -9.85 8.53 9.45
N TRP A 197 -10.71 7.97 8.61
CA TRP A 197 -10.92 8.46 7.25
C TRP A 197 -11.80 9.70 7.28
N LEU A 198 -11.29 10.79 6.73
CA LEU A 198 -11.99 12.05 6.58
C LEU A 198 -12.36 12.26 5.11
N SER A 199 -13.62 12.61 4.87
CA SER A 199 -14.11 13.03 3.55
C SER A 199 -14.99 14.26 3.64
N THR A 200 -15.14 14.97 2.53
CA THR A 200 -15.96 16.17 2.42
C THR A 200 -16.90 16.10 1.24
N ILE A 201 -18.09 16.66 1.42
CA ILE A 201 -19.08 16.92 0.37
C ILE A 201 -19.29 18.43 0.34
N ALA A 202 -19.04 19.07 -0.81
CA ALA A 202 -19.30 20.49 -0.96
C ALA A 202 -20.82 20.75 -0.86
N THR A 203 -21.22 21.50 0.17
CA THR A 203 -22.60 21.94 0.41
C THR A 203 -22.83 23.35 -0.12
N ASN A 204 -24.09 23.73 -0.29
CA ASN A 204 -24.49 25.10 -0.66
C ASN A 204 -25.64 25.58 0.24
N PRO A 205 -26.08 26.86 0.16
CA PRO A 205 -27.16 27.38 1.02
C PRO A 205 -28.50 26.64 0.91
N ASN A 206 -28.71 25.90 -0.18
CA ASN A 206 -29.91 25.09 -0.38
C ASN A 206 -29.74 23.64 0.11
N THR A 207 -28.54 23.19 0.48
CA THR A 207 -28.32 21.82 0.95
C THR A 207 -28.98 21.61 2.30
N LEU A 208 -29.97 20.71 2.33
CA LEU A 208 -30.70 20.32 3.54
C LEU A 208 -29.91 19.26 4.32
N VAL A 209 -29.33 18.29 3.62
CA VAL A 209 -28.52 17.22 4.19
C VAL A 209 -27.59 16.65 3.12
N ALA A 210 -26.41 16.17 3.54
CA ALA A 210 -25.52 15.38 2.71
C ALA A 210 -25.37 13.97 3.29
N TYR A 211 -25.10 13.00 2.42
CA TYR A 211 -24.83 11.62 2.80
C TYR A 211 -23.59 11.11 2.07
N VAL A 212 -22.83 10.25 2.76
CA VAL A 212 -21.94 9.32 2.08
C VAL A 212 -22.66 7.98 1.99
N ALA A 213 -22.91 7.52 0.77
CA ALA A 213 -23.41 6.19 0.50
C ALA A 213 -22.25 5.22 0.41
N VAL A 214 -22.29 4.12 1.17
CA VAL A 214 -21.29 3.04 1.16
C VAL A 214 -21.88 1.85 0.41
N GLY A 215 -21.28 1.50 -0.73
CA GLY A 215 -21.74 0.40 -1.57
C GLY A 215 -21.21 -0.95 -1.08
N LEU A 216 -22.11 -1.92 -0.90
CA LEU A 216 -21.77 -3.27 -0.43
C LEU A 216 -21.60 -4.28 -1.57
N ALA A 217 -22.14 -3.99 -2.76
CA ALA A 217 -22.08 -4.85 -3.94
C ALA A 217 -20.96 -4.49 -4.92
N GLY A 218 -20.21 -3.41 -4.68
CA GLY A 218 -19.14 -2.95 -5.56
C GLY A 218 -19.47 -1.67 -6.34
N PRO A 219 -18.52 -1.20 -7.17
CA PRO A 219 -18.71 -0.03 -8.02
C PRO A 219 -19.58 -0.36 -9.25
N HIS A 220 -20.34 0.62 -9.73
CA HIS A 220 -21.10 0.53 -10.99
C HIS A 220 -20.54 1.55 -12.01
N PRO A 221 -20.45 1.25 -13.32
CA PRO A 221 -19.88 2.17 -14.32
C PRO A 221 -20.68 3.48 -14.48
N GLY A 222 -21.96 3.47 -14.15
CA GLY A 222 -22.87 4.62 -14.18
C GLY A 222 -24.28 4.20 -14.57
N LEU A 223 -25.20 4.18 -13.62
CA LEU A 223 -26.62 3.90 -13.87
C LEU A 223 -27.39 5.23 -13.88
N PRO A 224 -27.97 5.66 -15.01
CA PRO A 224 -28.75 6.89 -15.06
C PRO A 224 -29.89 6.88 -14.03
N LEU A 225 -29.90 7.86 -13.12
CA LEU A 225 -30.86 7.98 -12.03
C LEU A 225 -31.07 9.45 -11.68
N LEU A 226 -32.32 9.93 -11.73
CA LEU A 226 -32.71 11.30 -11.34
C LEU A 226 -31.96 12.43 -12.08
N GLY A 227 -31.55 12.18 -13.34
CA GLY A 227 -30.76 13.13 -14.12
C GLY A 227 -29.27 13.15 -13.76
N TYR A 228 -28.82 12.18 -12.97
CA TYR A 228 -27.45 11.92 -12.56
C TYR A 228 -27.10 10.45 -12.84
N GLU A 229 -25.99 9.96 -12.30
CA GLU A 229 -25.57 8.57 -12.32
C GLU A 229 -25.39 8.01 -10.91
N LEU A 230 -26.00 6.85 -10.65
CA LEU A 230 -25.62 6.00 -9.53
C LEU A 230 -24.35 5.23 -9.91
N LEU A 231 -23.31 5.41 -9.10
CA LEU A 231 -21.96 4.87 -9.29
C LEU A 231 -21.68 3.69 -8.35
N LEU A 232 -22.69 3.25 -7.61
CA LEU A 232 -22.68 2.06 -6.76
C LEU A 232 -23.57 0.99 -7.37
N ASP A 233 -23.20 -0.28 -7.22
CA ASP A 233 -24.04 -1.39 -7.66
C ASP A 233 -25.34 -1.43 -6.82
N PRO A 234 -26.54 -1.30 -7.45
CA PRO A 234 -27.81 -1.23 -6.73
C PRO A 234 -28.36 -2.59 -6.30
N THR A 235 -27.71 -3.72 -6.63
CA THR A 235 -28.17 -5.06 -6.25
C THR A 235 -28.24 -5.27 -4.74
N VAL A 236 -27.45 -4.49 -3.98
CA VAL A 236 -27.53 -4.40 -2.52
C VAL A 236 -27.71 -2.92 -2.14
N ALA A 237 -28.71 -2.64 -1.31
CA ALA A 237 -28.97 -1.28 -0.84
C ALA A 237 -27.73 -0.72 -0.10
N PRO A 238 -27.24 0.48 -0.45
CA PRO A 238 -26.09 1.06 0.22
C PRO A 238 -26.43 1.51 1.64
N VAL A 239 -25.42 1.55 2.50
CA VAL A 239 -25.53 2.17 3.83
C VAL A 239 -25.37 3.68 3.67
N LEU A 240 -26.35 4.47 4.12
CA LEU A 240 -26.30 5.93 4.07
C LEU A 240 -25.84 6.50 5.40
N ILE A 241 -24.75 7.26 5.38
CA ILE A 241 -24.20 7.93 6.57
C ILE A 241 -24.45 9.43 6.43
N PRO A 242 -25.33 10.04 7.26
CA PRO A 242 -25.60 11.47 7.18
C PRO A 242 -24.38 12.28 7.61
N THR A 243 -24.17 13.42 6.96
CA THR A 243 -23.08 14.36 7.23
C THR A 243 -23.53 15.80 7.00
N GLY A 244 -22.92 16.74 7.73
CA GLY A 244 -23.05 18.18 7.51
C GLY A 244 -22.10 18.75 6.47
N GLY A 245 -21.50 17.92 5.61
CA GLY A 245 -20.51 18.30 4.60
C GLY A 245 -19.11 17.76 4.89
N THR A 246 -18.84 17.26 6.10
CA THR A 246 -17.62 16.51 6.44
C THR A 246 -17.99 15.24 7.17
N LEU A 247 -17.43 14.11 6.76
CA LEU A 247 -17.57 12.82 7.43
C LEU A 247 -16.24 12.42 8.04
N SER A 248 -16.27 11.94 9.29
CA SER A 248 -15.16 11.24 9.94
C SER A 248 -15.59 9.83 10.28
N LEU A 249 -14.97 8.83 9.67
CA LEU A 249 -15.24 7.42 9.91
C LEU A 249 -14.00 6.72 10.47
N ALA A 250 -14.15 6.05 11.61
CA ALA A 250 -13.07 5.24 12.17
C ALA A 250 -12.84 4.00 11.29
N ILE A 251 -11.60 3.80 10.86
CA ILE A 251 -11.19 2.62 10.11
C ILE A 251 -10.70 1.57 11.11
N PRO A 252 -11.24 0.33 11.08
CA PRO A 252 -10.77 -0.74 11.95
C PRO A 252 -9.26 -0.96 11.85
N SER A 253 -8.60 -1.29 12.96
CA SER A 253 -7.15 -1.57 12.98
C SER A 253 -6.79 -3.01 12.60
N GLY A 254 -7.79 -3.90 12.48
CA GLY A 254 -7.57 -5.32 12.21
C GLY A 254 -6.98 -5.55 10.81
N SER A 255 -5.95 -6.39 10.71
CA SER A 255 -5.29 -6.70 9.43
C SER A 255 -6.20 -7.34 8.38
N SER A 256 -7.32 -7.95 8.80
CA SER A 256 -8.35 -8.50 7.90
C SER A 256 -9.06 -7.45 7.03
N TRP A 257 -8.93 -6.17 7.37
CA TRP A 257 -9.52 -5.06 6.63
C TRP A 257 -8.58 -4.52 5.54
N ARG A 258 -7.30 -4.90 5.54
CA ARG A 258 -6.30 -4.42 4.59
C ARG A 258 -6.63 -4.86 3.16
N GLY A 259 -6.44 -3.96 2.20
CA GLY A 259 -6.73 -4.17 0.80
C GLY A 259 -8.23 -4.19 0.46
N LEU A 260 -9.12 -4.10 1.47
CA LEU A 260 -10.55 -4.10 1.23
C LEU A 260 -10.93 -2.86 0.42
N ALA A 261 -11.55 -3.09 -0.74
CA ALA A 261 -12.09 -2.05 -1.59
C ALA A 261 -13.53 -1.72 -1.16
N ILE A 262 -13.78 -0.45 -0.80
CA ILE A 262 -15.08 0.06 -0.38
C ILE A 262 -15.48 1.20 -1.32
N PRO A 263 -16.41 0.97 -2.27
CA PRO A 263 -16.91 2.03 -3.12
C PRO A 263 -17.86 2.93 -2.31
N THR A 264 -17.70 4.24 -2.47
CA THR A 264 -18.55 5.24 -1.81
C THR A 264 -19.03 6.28 -2.82
N GLN A 265 -20.18 6.89 -2.57
CA GLN A 265 -20.71 7.98 -3.39
C GLN A 265 -21.27 9.09 -2.53
N GLY A 266 -20.98 10.33 -2.89
CA GLY A 266 -21.56 11.50 -2.24
C GLY A 266 -23.00 11.72 -2.74
N ILE A 267 -23.89 12.09 -1.83
CA ILE A 267 -25.27 12.46 -2.13
C ILE A 267 -25.58 13.76 -1.40
N ARG A 268 -26.23 14.70 -2.07
CA ARG A 268 -26.88 15.83 -1.40
C ARG A 268 -28.38 15.81 -1.63
N VAL A 269 -29.08 16.37 -0.67
CA VAL A 269 -30.50 16.67 -0.77
C VAL A 269 -30.61 18.19 -0.67
N ASP A 270 -30.99 18.82 -1.78
CA ASP A 270 -31.08 20.27 -1.89
C ASP A 270 -32.56 20.71 -1.96
N SER A 271 -32.88 21.86 -1.36
CA SER A 271 -34.17 22.53 -1.53
C SER A 271 -34.17 23.36 -2.82
N VAL A 272 -35.19 23.17 -3.65
CA VAL A 272 -35.37 23.92 -4.91
C VAL A 272 -36.79 24.46 -4.95
N GLY A 273 -36.96 25.67 -4.40
CA GLY A 273 -38.27 26.29 -4.23
C GLY A 273 -39.18 25.45 -3.30
N PRO A 274 -40.39 25.05 -3.73
CA PRO A 274 -41.27 24.20 -2.92
C PRO A 274 -40.93 22.71 -3.01
N THR A 275 -39.86 22.32 -3.72
CA THR A 275 -39.50 20.92 -3.97
C THR A 275 -38.15 20.55 -3.38
N VAL A 276 -37.92 19.24 -3.23
CA VAL A 276 -36.63 18.68 -2.81
C VAL A 276 -36.01 17.93 -3.98
N ARG A 277 -34.70 18.12 -4.19
CA ARG A 277 -33.94 17.44 -5.24
C ARG A 277 -32.81 16.62 -4.63
N VAL A 278 -32.73 15.36 -5.02
CA VAL A 278 -31.55 14.53 -4.75
C VAL A 278 -30.51 14.79 -5.83
N VAL A 279 -29.29 15.06 -5.41
CA VAL A 279 -28.12 15.30 -6.26
C VAL A 279 -27.12 14.18 -5.98
N LEU A 280 -26.91 13.31 -6.95
CA LEU A 280 -25.85 12.30 -6.87
C LEU A 280 -24.53 12.94 -7.32
N LEU A 281 -23.49 12.81 -6.50
CA LEU A 281 -22.16 13.35 -6.76
C LEU A 281 -21.24 12.28 -7.35
N ASN A 282 -19.98 12.63 -7.56
CA ASN A 282 -18.94 11.63 -7.87
C ASN A 282 -18.81 10.58 -6.77
N ALA A 283 -18.11 9.50 -7.10
CA ALA A 283 -17.75 8.42 -6.19
C ALA A 283 -16.27 8.49 -5.80
N LEU A 284 -15.95 7.81 -4.69
CA LEU A 284 -14.59 7.49 -4.25
C LEU A 284 -14.51 5.98 -4.00
N ASP A 285 -13.58 5.30 -4.65
CA ASP A 285 -13.26 3.91 -4.34
C ASP A 285 -12.12 3.89 -3.32
N LEU A 286 -12.45 3.49 -2.10
CA LEU A 286 -11.50 3.43 -0.99
C LEU A 286 -10.79 2.08 -1.03
N VAL A 287 -9.47 2.06 -0.88
CA VAL A 287 -8.76 0.83 -0.50
C VAL A 287 -8.22 1.06 0.90
N LEU A 288 -8.68 0.25 1.85
CA LEU A 288 -8.17 0.32 3.21
C LEU A 288 -6.73 -0.20 3.23
N GLY A 289 -5.80 0.56 3.81
CA GLY A 289 -4.38 0.18 3.87
C GLY A 289 -3.73 0.74 5.11
N GLY A 290 -2.42 0.58 5.30
CA GLY A 290 -1.73 1.18 6.45
C GLY A 290 -0.39 0.63 6.82
#